data_AF-A0A943JU14-F1
#
_entry.id   AF-A0A943JU14-F1
#
_cell.length_a   1.000
_cell.length_b   1.000
_cell.length_c   1.000
_cell.angle_alpha   90.00
_cell.angle_beta   90.00
_cell.angle_gamma   90.00
#
_symmetry.space_group_name_H-M   'P 1'
#
loop_
_entity.id
_entity.type
_entity.pdbx_description
1 polymer ?
#
loop_
_entity_poly.entity_id
_entity_poly.type
_entity_poly.pdbx_seq_one_letter_code
_entity_poly.pdbx_strand_id
1 'polypeptide(L)'
;MNEKINKRTIGATLGLERAKIIRDVKLTQGDRKSHVICVGLGQDIEIENYELLVFYSLPLTAQISTVVDKYELKDNNVEIYIPDLALKRTGTLTVEFALKHMTEDRLLTISEKLELEVIGTINGAILEALPGENIQLHIDQQLEKIDELLKQADNKVNEYNNNATSKTEQYNNNSTEKFNSFNQNYDKKLESFNKNDAEKTSTFNDNAAKKLKEYNDNDVLKTQNYNNNAEEKKTAFNNNATQVANKFTDYVNSTLNTVTTEMDRRATASANAAGERANQEVKNQEGLSVQAVTNEGTKQGELVVTKGTEEVEKVQAAGTQAVGDVNANKDAHVKAVTDEGNKQVLAVGNKGTEEVSKVQSAGAKAVEDVNANKTANIQAVTEEGTKQIGLVADKGAEQTKLVTDEGTKQITAVENKGTEETSKVTGEGSKQIKAVQNQGTVSLEAIINIQKQIEQILKNQEAIGNALALNGKTGVQYDKEIQSVAGMNFDPDLQYLNDAGTKKVGFCYLDRLTDGIFECIKQTTAVVNDSACFRNFSNKENSDRLGNLARNFIKVNINGMDLNTILKEGTYYAFWKN
;
A
#
# COMPACT_ATOMS: atom_id res chain seq x y z
N MET A 1 56.73 17.87 -15.32
CA MET A 1 57.46 18.32 -16.53
C MET A 1 57.83 19.77 -16.29
N ASN A 2 59.11 20.08 -16.06
CA ASN A 2 59.59 21.47 -16.02
C ASN A 2 59.63 21.96 -17.47
N GLU A 3 58.58 22.67 -17.91
CA GLU A 3 58.59 23.38 -19.17
C GLU A 3 59.71 24.42 -19.14
N LYS A 4 60.67 24.25 -20.03
CA LYS A 4 61.70 25.24 -20.32
C LYS A 4 61.02 26.37 -21.11
N ILE A 5 60.34 27.26 -20.39
CA ILE A 5 59.67 28.44 -20.98
C ILE A 5 60.76 29.26 -21.68
N ASN A 6 60.63 29.47 -22.99
CA ASN A 6 61.47 30.40 -23.74
C ASN A 6 61.19 31.82 -23.26
N LYS A 7 61.90 32.27 -22.23
CA LYS A 7 61.82 33.64 -21.71
C LYS A 7 62.45 34.60 -22.72
N ARG A 8 61.70 35.62 -23.12
CA ARG A 8 62.22 36.78 -23.87
C ARG A 8 62.64 37.83 -22.85
N THR A 9 63.95 38.03 -22.73
CA THR A 9 64.53 38.90 -21.72
C THR A 9 64.84 40.28 -22.28
N ILE A 10 64.27 41.32 -21.66
CA ILE A 10 64.61 42.72 -21.85
C ILE A 10 65.67 43.09 -20.81
N GLY A 11 66.85 43.50 -21.25
CA GLY A 11 67.89 43.98 -20.32
C GLY A 11 67.72 45.48 -20.05
N ALA A 12 67.67 45.89 -18.79
CA ALA A 12 67.66 47.29 -18.37
C ALA A 12 68.67 47.53 -17.24
N THR A 13 69.27 48.72 -17.19
CA THR A 13 70.09 49.16 -16.05
C THR A 13 69.45 50.36 -15.39
N LEU A 14 69.41 50.35 -14.05
CA LEU A 14 68.93 51.46 -13.23
C LEU A 14 70.09 52.10 -12.44
N GLY A 15 70.18 53.42 -12.52
CA GLY A 15 70.97 54.29 -11.66
C GLY A 15 70.11 55.43 -11.12
N LEU A 16 70.59 56.17 -10.11
CA LEU A 16 69.84 57.24 -9.43
C LEU A 16 69.24 58.29 -10.39
N GLU A 17 69.85 58.51 -11.56
CA GLU A 17 69.37 59.43 -12.60
C GLU A 17 69.32 58.81 -14.02
N ARG A 18 69.41 57.48 -14.17
CA ARG A 18 69.44 56.85 -15.51
C ARG A 18 68.69 55.51 -15.52
N ALA A 19 67.72 55.36 -16.40
CA ALA A 19 67.09 54.08 -16.72
C ALA A 19 67.26 53.81 -18.22
N LYS A 20 68.18 52.91 -18.59
CA LYS A 20 68.50 52.67 -20.00
C LYS A 20 68.21 51.22 -20.39
N ILE A 21 67.47 51.06 -21.50
CA ILE A 21 67.30 49.79 -22.19
C ILE A 21 68.64 49.37 -22.81
N ILE A 22 69.08 48.17 -22.49
CA ILE A 22 70.30 47.57 -23.03
C ILE A 22 69.98 46.76 -24.30
N ARG A 23 68.76 46.22 -24.41
CA ARG A 23 68.25 45.53 -25.60
C ARG A 23 66.79 45.86 -25.85
N ASP A 24 66.52 46.46 -27.01
CA ASP A 24 65.16 46.76 -27.46
C ASP A 24 64.46 45.47 -27.92
N VAL A 25 63.32 45.16 -27.32
CA VAL A 25 62.49 43.99 -27.66
C VAL A 25 61.05 44.44 -27.72
N LYS A 26 60.41 44.26 -28.88
CA LYS A 26 58.99 44.54 -29.05
C LYS A 26 58.14 43.52 -28.30
N LEU A 27 57.14 44.00 -27.56
CA LEU A 27 56.20 43.16 -26.82
C LEU A 27 55.05 42.73 -27.74
N THR A 28 54.61 41.47 -27.65
CA THR A 28 53.49 40.95 -28.45
C THR A 28 52.21 40.86 -27.63
N GLN A 29 51.09 41.32 -28.20
CA GLN A 29 49.78 41.23 -27.55
C GLN A 29 49.34 39.77 -27.33
N GLY A 30 48.87 39.44 -26.13
CA GLY A 30 48.32 38.12 -25.78
C GLY A 30 49.33 37.08 -25.29
N ASP A 31 50.62 37.37 -25.37
CA ASP A 31 51.68 36.58 -24.76
C ASP A 31 51.49 36.49 -23.23
N ARG A 32 51.54 35.29 -22.66
CA ARG A 32 51.43 35.06 -21.21
C ARG A 32 52.75 34.58 -20.63
N LYS A 33 53.23 35.25 -19.58
CA LYS A 33 54.44 34.87 -18.81
C LYS A 33 55.73 34.66 -19.64
N SER A 34 55.80 35.20 -20.86
CA SER A 34 56.94 35.00 -21.78
C SER A 34 57.95 36.16 -21.75
N HIS A 35 57.56 37.35 -21.26
CA HIS A 35 58.40 38.54 -21.26
C HIS A 35 58.87 38.90 -19.85
N VAL A 36 60.19 39.04 -19.68
CA VAL A 36 60.84 39.36 -18.40
C VAL A 36 61.79 40.54 -18.60
N ILE A 37 61.76 41.51 -17.70
CA ILE A 37 62.72 42.61 -17.63
C ILE A 37 63.78 42.22 -16.60
N CYS A 38 65.02 42.01 -17.04
CA CYS A 38 66.16 41.85 -16.14
C CYS A 38 66.76 43.21 -15.86
N VAL A 39 66.63 43.65 -14.61
CA VAL A 39 67.12 44.94 -14.14
C VAL A 39 68.42 44.76 -13.38
N GLY A 40 69.50 45.38 -13.86
CA GLY A 40 70.75 45.51 -13.12
C GLY A 40 70.83 46.85 -12.38
N LEU A 41 71.13 46.81 -11.08
CA LEU A 41 71.33 48.00 -10.25
C LEU A 41 72.80 48.47 -10.37
N GLY A 42 73.01 49.77 -10.63
CA GLY A 42 74.35 50.36 -10.72
C GLY A 42 75.12 50.27 -9.39
N GLN A 43 76.47 50.26 -9.47
CA GLN A 43 77.35 50.14 -8.29
C GLN A 43 77.23 51.30 -7.28
N ASP A 44 76.50 52.36 -7.63
CA ASP A 44 76.31 53.58 -6.83
C ASP A 44 75.09 53.49 -5.89
N ILE A 45 74.39 52.35 -5.83
CA ILE A 45 73.19 52.15 -5.01
C ILE A 45 73.47 51.11 -3.93
N GLU A 46 73.45 51.52 -2.66
CA GLU A 46 73.49 50.61 -1.51
C GLU A 46 72.09 50.00 -1.33
N ILE A 47 71.94 48.72 -1.67
CA ILE A 47 70.63 48.05 -1.82
C ILE A 47 70.11 47.41 -0.52
N GLU A 48 70.90 47.43 0.56
CA GLU A 48 70.45 46.92 1.86
C GLU A 48 69.28 47.77 2.39
N ASN A 49 68.17 47.11 2.74
CA ASN A 49 66.94 47.70 3.28
C ASN A 49 66.06 48.50 2.29
N TYR A 50 66.15 48.23 0.98
CA TYR A 50 65.23 48.78 -0.02
C TYR A 50 64.37 47.71 -0.72
N GLU A 51 63.12 48.05 -0.99
CA GLU A 51 62.20 47.31 -1.88
C GLU A 51 62.08 48.00 -3.24
N LEU A 52 62.08 47.23 -4.33
CA LEU A 52 61.83 47.75 -5.67
C LEU A 52 60.33 47.73 -5.98
N LEU A 53 59.78 48.90 -6.27
CA LEU A 53 58.43 49.11 -6.77
C LEU A 53 58.47 49.35 -8.28
N VAL A 54 57.64 48.63 -9.02
CA VAL A 54 57.51 48.73 -10.47
C VAL A 54 56.09 49.14 -10.80
N PHE A 55 55.94 50.26 -11.51
CA PHE A 55 54.66 50.84 -11.90
C PHE A 55 54.46 50.65 -13.40
N TYR A 56 53.37 50.01 -13.81
CA TYR A 56 52.99 49.83 -15.21
C TYR A 56 51.81 50.73 -15.56
N SER A 57 52.04 51.69 -16.47
CA SER A 57 50.98 52.51 -17.08
C SER A 57 50.52 51.87 -18.38
N LEU A 58 49.29 51.36 -18.38
CA LEU A 58 48.72 50.58 -19.48
C LEU A 58 48.52 51.40 -20.76
N PRO A 59 48.68 50.81 -21.96
CA PRO A 59 48.42 51.49 -23.23
C PRO A 59 46.95 51.96 -23.38
N LEU A 60 46.75 53.25 -23.67
CA LEU A 60 45.47 53.89 -24.03
C LEU A 60 44.27 53.59 -23.12
N THR A 61 44.26 54.16 -21.91
CA THR A 61 43.04 54.33 -21.09
C THR A 61 42.88 55.77 -20.62
N ALA A 62 41.66 56.32 -20.70
CA ALA A 62 41.33 57.68 -20.22
C ALA A 62 41.38 57.83 -18.67
N GLN A 63 41.62 56.73 -17.96
CA GLN A 63 41.93 56.67 -16.53
C GLN A 63 43.20 55.82 -16.35
N ILE A 64 44.19 56.35 -15.63
CA ILE A 64 45.50 55.73 -15.41
C ILE A 64 45.33 54.59 -14.39
N SER A 65 45.12 53.36 -14.86
CA SER A 65 45.18 52.18 -13.97
C SER A 65 46.63 51.74 -13.88
N THR A 66 47.33 52.13 -12.82
CA THR A 66 48.72 51.75 -12.58
C THR A 66 48.75 50.39 -11.87
N VAL A 67 49.33 49.38 -12.49
CA VAL A 67 49.63 48.11 -11.80
C VAL A 67 50.95 48.29 -11.06
N VAL A 68 50.97 47.98 -9.77
CA VAL A 68 52.17 48.10 -8.93
C VAL A 68 52.60 46.73 -8.46
N ASP A 69 53.78 46.31 -8.88
CA ASP A 69 54.42 45.09 -8.40
C ASP A 69 55.59 45.44 -7.46
N LYS A 70 55.83 44.54 -6.50
CA LYS A 70 56.88 44.67 -5.49
C LYS A 70 57.87 43.53 -5.61
N TYR A 71 59.16 43.86 -5.57
CA TYR A 71 60.24 42.89 -5.65
C TYR A 71 61.24 43.10 -4.51
N GLU A 72 61.58 42.02 -3.80
CA GLU A 72 62.65 42.00 -2.81
C GLU A 72 64.02 42.00 -3.52
N LEU A 73 64.89 42.94 -3.15
CA LEU A 73 66.25 43.03 -3.66
C LEU A 73 67.16 42.06 -2.89
N LYS A 74 67.50 40.91 -3.49
CA LYS A 74 68.40 39.91 -2.90
C LYS A 74 69.80 39.89 -3.51
N ASP A 75 69.91 40.34 -4.76
CA ASP A 75 71.14 40.42 -5.55
C ASP A 75 71.10 41.70 -6.41
N ASN A 76 72.23 42.10 -7.00
CA ASN A 76 72.31 43.28 -7.89
C ASN A 76 71.49 43.16 -9.20
N ASN A 77 70.88 42.01 -9.47
CA ASN A 77 70.03 41.77 -10.64
C ASN A 77 68.66 41.23 -10.22
N VAL A 78 67.60 41.82 -10.76
CA VAL A 78 66.20 41.43 -10.46
C VAL A 78 65.50 41.03 -11.75
N GLU A 79 64.85 39.87 -11.76
CA GLU A 79 63.93 39.45 -12.82
C GLU A 79 62.51 39.94 -12.52
N ILE A 80 61.98 40.80 -13.38
CA ILE A 80 60.67 41.44 -13.24
C ILE A 80 59.74 40.92 -14.35
N TYR A 81 58.60 40.36 -13.98
CA TYR A 81 57.64 39.84 -14.95
C TYR A 81 56.67 40.93 -15.40
N ILE A 82 56.47 41.06 -16.71
CA ILE A 82 55.44 41.96 -17.23
C ILE A 82 54.07 41.29 -17.02
N PRO A 83 53.12 41.94 -16.34
CA PRO A 83 51.83 41.34 -16.03
C PRO A 83 51.00 41.11 -17.30
N ASP A 84 50.29 39.99 -17.39
CA ASP A 84 49.44 39.64 -18.55
C ASP A 84 48.42 40.74 -18.90
N LEU A 85 47.97 41.51 -17.89
CA LEU A 85 47.07 42.65 -18.07
C LEU A 85 47.69 43.77 -18.93
N ALA A 86 49.00 44.01 -18.81
CA ALA A 86 49.74 45.00 -19.59
C ALA A 86 49.92 44.60 -21.05
N LEU A 87 49.77 43.32 -21.38
CA LEU A 87 49.91 42.77 -22.72
C LEU A 87 48.57 42.52 -23.44
N LYS A 88 47.43 42.94 -22.84
CA LYS A 88 46.10 42.75 -23.45
C LYS A 88 45.78 43.72 -24.58
N ARG A 89 46.48 44.85 -24.68
CA ARG A 89 46.19 45.93 -25.63
C ARG A 89 47.46 46.39 -26.31
N THR A 90 47.33 46.84 -27.55
CA THR A 90 48.43 47.41 -28.33
C THR A 90 48.69 48.87 -27.96
N GLY A 91 49.93 49.33 -28.12
CA GLY A 91 50.35 50.69 -27.84
C GLY A 91 51.54 50.77 -26.87
N THR A 92 51.89 51.98 -26.46
CA THR A 92 53.05 52.22 -25.58
C THR A 92 52.71 51.86 -24.13
N LEU A 93 53.49 50.93 -23.56
CA LEU A 93 53.51 50.58 -22.15
C LEU A 93 54.62 51.37 -21.47
N THR A 94 54.29 52.22 -20.51
CA THR A 94 55.29 52.95 -19.71
C THR A 94 55.53 52.23 -18.40
N VAL A 95 56.78 51.92 -18.09
CA VAL A 95 57.22 51.25 -16.87
C VAL A 95 58.08 52.22 -16.06
N GLU A 96 57.72 52.45 -14.80
CA GLU A 96 58.45 53.33 -13.89
C GLU A 96 58.97 52.54 -12.69
N PHE A 97 60.10 52.96 -12.14
CA PHE A 97 60.77 52.28 -11.05
C PHE A 97 60.96 53.22 -9.85
N ALA A 98 60.66 52.74 -8.65
CA ALA A 98 60.98 53.45 -7.41
C ALA A 98 61.55 52.49 -6.37
N LEU A 99 62.47 52.99 -5.55
CA LEU A 99 63.03 52.28 -4.40
C LEU A 99 62.40 52.82 -3.13
N LYS A 100 61.80 51.94 -2.32
CA LYS A 100 61.21 52.30 -1.03
C LYS A 100 62.10 51.77 0.10
N HIS A 101 62.48 52.63 1.04
CA HIS A 101 63.21 52.18 2.23
C HIS A 101 62.28 51.39 3.16
N MET A 102 62.79 50.29 3.73
CA MET A 102 61.98 49.34 4.50
C MET A 102 61.57 49.84 5.88
N THR A 103 62.36 50.76 6.46
CA THR A 103 62.17 51.25 7.84
C THR A 103 61.92 52.75 7.93
N GLU A 104 62.22 53.50 6.87
CA GLU A 104 61.99 54.94 6.78
C GLU A 104 60.93 55.18 5.70
N ASP A 105 60.00 56.11 5.91
CA ASP A 105 58.99 56.46 4.89
C ASP A 105 59.60 57.36 3.79
N ARG A 106 60.64 56.84 3.14
CA ARG A 106 61.43 57.50 2.11
C ARG A 106 61.33 56.73 0.81
N LEU A 107 60.98 57.44 -0.26
CA LEU A 107 60.87 56.91 -1.62
C LEU A 107 61.90 57.60 -2.53
N LEU A 108 62.74 56.81 -3.19
CA LEU A 108 63.64 57.26 -4.24
C LEU A 108 63.03 56.89 -5.58
N THR A 109 62.46 57.88 -6.27
CA THR A 109 61.90 57.68 -7.61
C THR A 109 63.01 57.82 -8.64
N ILE A 110 63.13 56.86 -9.54
CA ILE A 110 64.05 56.98 -10.67
C ILE A 110 63.36 57.83 -11.72
N SER A 111 63.98 58.96 -12.09
CA SER A 111 63.31 60.01 -12.88
C SER A 111 63.05 59.63 -14.34
N GLU A 112 63.74 58.62 -14.86
CA GLU A 112 63.65 58.19 -16.26
C GLU A 112 62.71 56.98 -16.40
N LYS A 113 61.76 57.07 -17.34
CA LYS A 113 60.72 56.07 -17.57
C LYS A 113 61.13 55.13 -18.71
N LEU A 114 60.72 53.88 -18.60
CA LEU A 114 60.93 52.87 -19.62
C LEU A 114 59.70 52.78 -20.53
N GLU A 115 59.83 53.12 -21.81
CA GLU A 115 58.73 52.99 -22.79
C GLU A 115 58.94 51.72 -23.65
N LEU A 116 57.94 50.84 -23.64
CA LEU A 116 57.94 49.59 -24.40
C LEU A 116 56.75 49.60 -25.38
N GLU A 117 56.98 49.24 -26.64
CA GLU A 117 55.91 49.14 -27.64
C GLU A 117 55.26 47.75 -27.60
N VAL A 118 53.95 47.68 -27.29
CA VAL A 118 53.14 46.47 -27.47
C VAL A 118 52.54 46.48 -28.87
N ILE A 119 53.08 45.64 -29.75
CA ILE A 119 52.60 45.50 -31.12
C ILE A 119 51.45 44.50 -31.22
N GLY A 120 50.48 44.79 -32.09
CA GLY A 120 49.40 43.89 -32.42
C GLY A 120 49.91 42.71 -33.24
N THR A 121 49.52 41.50 -32.88
CA THR A 121 49.80 40.31 -33.67
C THR A 121 48.74 40.18 -34.77
N ILE A 122 49.17 40.22 -36.04
CA ILE A 122 48.36 39.73 -37.18
C ILE A 122 48.67 38.25 -37.48
N ASN A 123 49.58 37.63 -36.73
CA ASN A 123 49.99 36.24 -36.91
C ASN A 123 49.86 35.47 -35.60
N GLY A 124 48.63 35.04 -35.31
CA GLY A 124 48.28 34.27 -34.12
C GLY A 124 46.94 33.55 -34.18
N ALA A 125 46.10 33.86 -35.18
CA ALA A 125 45.16 32.86 -35.69
C ALA A 125 45.88 32.17 -36.84
N ILE A 126 46.12 30.87 -36.72
CA ILE A 126 46.13 30.03 -37.91
C ILE A 126 44.74 30.23 -38.53
N LEU A 127 44.62 31.18 -39.46
CA LEU A 127 43.69 31.08 -40.57
C LEU A 127 44.28 29.99 -41.47
N GLU A 128 44.22 28.75 -41.00
CA GLU A 128 43.95 27.69 -41.95
C GLU A 128 42.60 28.10 -42.52
N ALA A 129 42.62 28.59 -43.76
CA ALA A 129 41.44 28.45 -44.60
C ALA A 129 41.01 27.01 -44.41
N LEU A 130 39.92 26.73 -43.69
CA LEU A 130 39.42 25.37 -43.55
C LEU A 130 39.15 24.94 -45.00
N PRO A 131 39.98 24.04 -45.59
CA PRO A 131 39.58 23.41 -46.84
C PRO A 131 38.27 22.68 -46.52
N GLY A 132 37.39 22.43 -47.49
CA GLY A 132 36.10 21.76 -47.23
C GLY A 132 36.18 20.52 -46.32
N GLU A 133 37.32 19.83 -46.28
CA GLU A 133 37.62 18.70 -45.37
C GLU A 133 37.58 19.03 -43.87
N ASN A 134 37.94 20.25 -43.46
CA ASN A 134 38.13 20.61 -42.05
C ASN A 134 36.81 21.12 -41.40
N ILE A 135 35.83 21.51 -42.23
CA ILE A 135 34.43 21.69 -41.81
C ILE A 135 33.75 20.32 -41.67
N GLN A 136 34.00 19.41 -42.61
CA GLN A 136 33.44 18.06 -42.59
C GLN A 136 33.84 17.33 -41.31
N LEU A 137 35.14 17.36 -40.95
CA LEU A 137 35.63 16.79 -39.70
C LEU A 137 34.97 17.40 -38.45
N HIS A 138 34.70 18.71 -38.45
CA HIS A 138 34.02 19.36 -37.33
C HIS A 138 32.54 18.96 -37.23
N ILE A 139 31.84 18.84 -38.37
CA ILE A 139 30.46 18.35 -38.40
C ILE A 139 30.41 16.90 -37.91
N ASP A 140 31.34 16.06 -38.36
CA ASP A 140 31.42 14.65 -37.96
C ASP A 140 31.65 14.51 -36.44
N GLN A 141 32.52 15.34 -35.85
CA GLN A 141 32.71 15.39 -34.39
C GLN A 141 31.47 15.85 -33.62
N GLN A 142 30.65 16.73 -34.20
CA GLN A 142 29.40 17.17 -33.57
C GLN A 142 28.31 16.09 -33.70
N LEU A 143 28.27 15.38 -34.83
CA LEU A 143 27.38 14.22 -35.03
C LEU A 143 27.71 13.09 -34.05
N GLU A 144 29.01 12.82 -33.81
CA GLU A 144 29.44 11.82 -32.83
C GLU A 144 29.00 12.16 -31.40
N LYS A 145 29.07 13.45 -31.00
CA LYS A 145 28.53 13.92 -29.71
C LYS A 145 27.01 13.77 -29.60
N ILE A 146 26.29 14.02 -30.70
CA ILE A 146 24.83 13.83 -30.75
C ILE A 146 24.49 12.35 -30.58
N ASP A 147 25.22 11.46 -31.24
CA ASP A 147 25.07 10.01 -31.11
C ASP A 147 25.34 9.54 -29.67
N GLU A 148 26.38 10.06 -29.01
CA GLU A 148 26.64 9.77 -27.59
C GLU A 148 25.49 10.24 -26.67
N LEU A 149 24.93 11.42 -26.93
CA LEU A 149 23.78 11.95 -26.17
C LEU A 149 22.52 11.09 -26.37
N LEU A 150 22.26 10.64 -27.60
CA LEU A 150 21.16 9.73 -27.91
C LEU A 150 21.34 8.38 -27.18
N LYS A 151 22.56 7.83 -27.20
CA LYS A 151 22.89 6.58 -26.51
C LYS A 151 22.73 6.69 -24.99
N GLN A 152 23.09 7.83 -24.41
CA GLN A 152 22.87 8.10 -22.98
C GLN A 152 21.37 8.21 -22.65
N ALA A 153 20.58 8.86 -23.50
CA ALA A 153 19.14 8.94 -23.34
C ALA A 153 18.48 7.55 -23.41
N ASP A 154 18.83 6.74 -24.41
CA ASP A 154 18.35 5.36 -24.56
C ASP A 154 18.72 4.48 -23.36
N ASN A 155 19.97 4.59 -22.86
CA ASN A 155 20.39 3.88 -21.66
C ASN A 155 19.54 4.23 -20.43
N LYS A 156 19.15 5.51 -20.28
CA LYS A 156 18.30 5.95 -19.16
C LYS A 156 16.86 5.49 -19.30
N VAL A 157 16.32 5.45 -20.51
CA VAL A 157 15.01 4.85 -20.79
C VAL A 157 15.03 3.34 -20.49
N ASN A 158 16.10 2.64 -20.89
CA ASN A 158 16.26 1.21 -20.61
C ASN A 158 16.41 0.91 -19.11
N GLU A 159 17.18 1.71 -18.36
CA GLU A 159 17.25 1.61 -16.90
C GLU A 159 15.88 1.80 -16.25
N TYR A 160 15.11 2.80 -16.70
CA TYR A 160 13.75 3.03 -16.22
C TYR A 160 12.84 1.82 -16.49
N ASN A 161 12.84 1.30 -17.72
CA ASN A 161 12.02 0.15 -18.10
C ASN A 161 12.40 -1.12 -17.32
N ASN A 162 13.70 -1.40 -17.18
CA ASN A 162 14.17 -2.56 -16.42
C ASN A 162 13.80 -2.46 -14.93
N ASN A 163 13.91 -1.26 -14.34
CA ASN A 163 13.48 -1.01 -12.97
C ASN A 163 11.97 -1.20 -12.81
N ALA A 164 11.17 -0.66 -13.74
CA ALA A 164 9.72 -0.82 -13.74
C ALA A 164 9.30 -2.31 -13.82
N THR A 165 9.92 -3.10 -14.70
CA THR A 165 9.69 -4.54 -14.79
C THR A 165 10.06 -5.26 -13.50
N SER A 166 11.26 -5.02 -12.96
CA SER A 166 11.72 -5.64 -11.72
C SER A 166 10.82 -5.30 -10.52
N LYS A 167 10.34 -4.05 -10.43
CA LYS A 167 9.41 -3.63 -9.38
C LYS A 167 8.04 -4.28 -9.53
N THR A 168 7.56 -4.45 -10.77
CA THR A 168 6.31 -5.15 -11.05
C THR A 168 6.40 -6.63 -10.64
N GLU A 169 7.51 -7.30 -10.95
CA GLU A 169 7.75 -8.68 -10.53
C GLU A 169 7.83 -8.81 -9.00
N GLN A 170 8.57 -7.94 -8.32
CA GLN A 170 8.62 -7.90 -6.85
C GLN A 170 7.23 -7.72 -6.24
N TYR A 171 6.42 -6.82 -6.80
CA TYR A 171 5.05 -6.61 -6.35
C TYR A 171 4.19 -7.87 -6.53
N ASN A 172 4.23 -8.49 -7.71
CA ASN A 172 3.46 -9.70 -8.01
C ASN A 172 3.84 -10.88 -7.12
N ASN A 173 5.15 -11.07 -6.89
CA ASN A 173 5.65 -12.15 -6.01
C ASN A 173 5.19 -11.93 -4.57
N ASN A 174 5.41 -10.73 -4.02
CA ASN A 174 4.96 -10.39 -2.67
C ASN A 174 3.43 -10.47 -2.53
N SER A 175 2.66 -10.06 -3.54
CA SER A 175 1.20 -10.20 -3.56
C SER A 175 0.79 -11.67 -3.49
N THR A 176 1.45 -12.52 -4.27
CA THR A 176 1.20 -13.97 -4.29
C THR A 176 1.54 -14.62 -2.95
N GLU A 177 2.69 -14.29 -2.36
CA GLU A 177 3.10 -14.79 -1.03
C GLU A 177 2.11 -14.39 0.07
N LYS A 178 1.67 -13.13 0.06
CA LYS A 178 0.67 -12.63 1.02
C LYS A 178 -0.68 -13.30 0.84
N PHE A 179 -1.13 -13.48 -0.40
CA PHE A 179 -2.37 -14.19 -0.70
C PHE A 179 -2.33 -15.64 -0.21
N ASN A 180 -1.23 -16.34 -0.47
CA ASN A 180 -1.04 -17.71 0.01
C ASN A 180 -1.00 -17.79 1.54
N SER A 181 -0.30 -16.86 2.19
CA SER A 181 -0.25 -16.77 3.66
C SER A 181 -1.62 -16.50 4.28
N PHE A 182 -2.42 -15.64 3.64
CA PHE A 182 -3.80 -15.36 4.05
C PHE A 182 -4.67 -16.62 3.95
N ASN A 183 -4.64 -17.32 2.81
CA ASN A 183 -5.43 -18.54 2.62
C ASN A 183 -5.04 -19.62 3.64
N GLN A 184 -3.74 -19.84 3.86
CA GLN A 184 -3.27 -20.78 4.88
C GLN A 184 -3.73 -20.40 6.30
N ASN A 185 -3.78 -19.10 6.63
CA ASN A 185 -4.29 -18.65 7.92
C ASN A 185 -5.79 -18.89 8.03
N TYR A 186 -6.55 -18.59 6.97
CA TYR A 186 -7.97 -18.83 6.88
C TYR A 186 -8.30 -20.31 7.09
N ASP A 187 -7.62 -21.20 6.36
CA ASP A 187 -7.82 -22.66 6.47
C ASP A 187 -7.54 -23.15 7.89
N LYS A 188 -6.44 -22.74 8.51
CA LYS A 188 -6.12 -23.08 9.91
C LYS A 188 -7.17 -22.60 10.91
N LYS A 189 -7.70 -21.39 10.71
CA LYS A 189 -8.76 -20.85 11.58
C LYS A 189 -10.07 -21.62 11.38
N LEU A 190 -10.41 -21.97 10.14
CA LEU A 190 -11.59 -22.77 9.82
C LEU A 190 -11.50 -24.17 10.43
N GLU A 191 -10.35 -24.85 10.31
CA GLU A 191 -10.10 -26.14 10.95
C GLU A 191 -10.25 -26.07 12.48
N SER A 192 -9.66 -25.03 13.09
CA SER A 192 -9.75 -24.83 14.54
C SER A 192 -11.19 -24.59 15.00
N PHE A 193 -11.96 -23.80 14.23
CA PHE A 193 -13.37 -23.55 14.48
C PHE A 193 -14.19 -24.85 14.38
N ASN A 194 -14.04 -25.60 13.28
CA ASN A 194 -14.74 -26.86 13.04
C ASN A 194 -14.42 -27.91 14.11
N LYS A 195 -13.16 -27.99 14.55
CA LYS A 195 -12.75 -28.89 15.62
C LYS A 195 -13.42 -28.53 16.95
N ASN A 196 -13.41 -27.26 17.33
CA ASN A 196 -14.07 -26.80 18.55
C ASN A 196 -15.60 -27.01 18.50
N ASP A 197 -16.23 -26.80 17.34
CA ASP A 197 -17.66 -27.08 17.13
C ASP A 197 -17.98 -28.57 17.35
N ALA A 198 -17.17 -29.45 16.75
CA ALA A 198 -17.30 -30.89 16.94
C ALA A 198 -17.12 -31.32 18.40
N GLU A 199 -16.11 -30.79 19.10
CA GLU A 199 -15.84 -31.08 20.52
C GLU A 199 -17.00 -30.62 21.43
N LYS A 200 -17.54 -29.41 21.20
CA LYS A 200 -18.69 -28.89 21.95
C LYS A 200 -19.95 -29.70 21.68
N THR A 201 -20.20 -30.06 20.43
CA THR A 201 -21.34 -30.91 20.05
C THR A 201 -21.25 -32.28 20.71
N SER A 202 -20.07 -32.90 20.73
CA SER A 202 -19.84 -34.18 21.43
C SER A 202 -20.13 -34.04 22.92
N THR A 203 -19.55 -33.02 23.57
CA THR A 203 -19.74 -32.79 25.02
C THR A 203 -21.21 -32.58 25.38
N PHE A 204 -21.95 -31.84 24.55
CA PHE A 204 -23.38 -31.65 24.73
C PHE A 204 -24.16 -32.97 24.61
N ASN A 205 -23.89 -33.75 23.56
CA ASN A 205 -24.54 -35.03 23.32
C ASN A 205 -24.25 -36.04 24.44
N ASP A 206 -23.01 -36.09 24.93
CA ASP A 206 -22.61 -36.97 26.04
C ASP A 206 -23.35 -36.62 27.34
N ASN A 207 -23.50 -35.32 27.63
CA ASN A 207 -24.26 -34.85 28.79
C ASN A 207 -25.76 -35.18 28.65
N ALA A 208 -26.34 -34.95 27.47
CA ALA A 208 -27.73 -35.30 27.20
C ALA A 208 -27.97 -36.82 27.36
N ALA A 209 -27.08 -37.65 26.84
CA ALA A 209 -27.14 -39.10 27.00
C ALA A 209 -27.02 -39.53 28.47
N LYS A 210 -26.13 -38.90 29.24
CA LYS A 210 -25.97 -39.17 30.67
C LYS A 210 -27.24 -38.82 31.46
N LYS A 211 -27.83 -37.63 31.23
CA LYS A 211 -29.08 -37.21 31.88
C LYS A 211 -30.25 -38.12 31.52
N LEU A 212 -30.35 -38.54 30.26
CA LEU A 212 -31.39 -39.48 29.83
C LEU A 212 -31.23 -40.84 30.52
N LYS A 213 -29.99 -41.32 30.66
CA LYS A 213 -29.71 -42.55 31.40
C LYS A 213 -30.09 -42.44 32.88
N GLU A 214 -29.72 -41.36 33.56
CA GLU A 214 -30.09 -41.10 34.96
C GLU A 214 -31.60 -41.06 35.16
N TYR A 215 -32.33 -40.43 34.24
CA TYR A 215 -33.80 -40.40 34.25
C TYR A 215 -34.39 -41.80 34.11
N ASN A 216 -33.93 -42.57 33.11
CA ASN A 216 -34.42 -43.92 32.86
C ASN A 216 -34.12 -44.87 34.02
N ASP A 217 -32.91 -44.80 34.60
CA ASP A 217 -32.53 -45.61 35.75
C ASP A 217 -33.43 -45.32 36.97
N ASN A 218 -33.77 -44.04 37.20
CA ASN A 218 -34.68 -43.64 38.27
C ASN A 218 -36.13 -44.09 38.03
N ASP A 219 -36.62 -44.06 36.78
CA ASP A 219 -37.94 -44.57 36.43
C ASP A 219 -38.06 -46.09 36.68
N VAL A 220 -37.03 -46.84 36.28
CA VAL A 220 -36.93 -48.28 36.57
C VAL A 220 -36.95 -48.53 38.07
N LEU A 221 -36.16 -47.78 38.86
CA LEU A 221 -36.11 -47.92 40.31
C LEU A 221 -37.47 -47.62 40.96
N LYS A 222 -38.17 -46.57 40.54
CA LYS A 222 -39.51 -46.24 41.05
C LYS A 222 -40.53 -47.33 40.71
N THR A 223 -40.48 -47.86 39.50
CA THR A 223 -41.35 -48.97 39.08
C THR A 223 -41.08 -50.23 39.90
N GLN A 224 -39.82 -50.56 40.15
CA GLN A 224 -39.44 -51.68 41.03
C GLN A 224 -39.95 -51.48 42.46
N ASN A 225 -39.77 -50.28 43.03
CA ASN A 225 -40.26 -49.98 44.39
C ASN A 225 -41.79 -50.09 44.49
N TYR A 226 -42.51 -49.59 43.48
CA TYR A 226 -43.97 -49.74 43.42
C TYR A 226 -44.39 -51.21 43.36
N ASN A 227 -43.77 -52.00 42.48
CA ASN A 227 -44.07 -53.42 42.32
C ASN A 227 -43.76 -54.22 43.60
N ASN A 228 -42.64 -53.94 44.26
CA ASN A 228 -42.26 -54.58 45.51
C ASN A 228 -43.30 -54.29 46.61
N ASN A 229 -43.67 -53.02 46.80
CA ASN A 229 -44.70 -52.65 47.77
C ASN A 229 -46.08 -53.28 47.43
N ALA A 230 -46.45 -53.35 46.15
CA ALA A 230 -47.69 -54.02 45.74
C ALA A 230 -47.68 -55.52 46.09
N GLU A 231 -46.58 -56.22 45.85
CA GLU A 231 -46.45 -57.64 46.17
C GLU A 231 -46.39 -57.88 47.69
N GLU A 232 -45.76 -56.99 48.46
CA GLU A 232 -45.79 -57.00 49.92
C GLU A 232 -47.22 -56.88 50.46
N LYS A 233 -48.00 -55.90 49.94
CA LYS A 233 -49.40 -55.70 50.35
C LYS A 233 -50.27 -56.90 49.98
N LYS A 234 -50.10 -57.46 48.78
CA LYS A 234 -50.80 -58.66 48.33
C LYS A 234 -50.46 -59.87 49.20
N THR A 235 -49.19 -60.06 49.55
CA THR A 235 -48.75 -61.13 50.45
C THR A 235 -49.35 -60.97 51.84
N ALA A 236 -49.35 -59.75 52.39
CA ALA A 236 -49.96 -59.46 53.67
C ALA A 236 -51.48 -59.73 53.67
N PHE A 237 -52.18 -59.35 52.61
CA PHE A 237 -53.61 -59.66 52.43
C PHE A 237 -53.86 -61.17 52.40
N ASN A 238 -53.11 -61.92 51.59
CA ASN A 238 -53.25 -63.37 51.47
C ASN A 238 -52.99 -64.09 52.80
N ASN A 239 -51.97 -63.65 53.55
CA ASN A 239 -51.68 -64.18 54.88
C ASN A 239 -52.83 -63.91 55.87
N ASN A 240 -53.40 -62.71 55.86
CA ASN A 240 -54.54 -62.36 56.70
C ASN A 240 -55.77 -63.22 56.33
N ALA A 241 -56.10 -63.31 55.04
CA ALA A 241 -57.20 -64.14 54.54
C ALA A 241 -57.04 -65.61 54.97
N THR A 242 -55.83 -66.15 54.90
CA THR A 242 -55.51 -67.51 55.35
C THR A 242 -55.71 -67.67 56.86
N GLN A 243 -55.27 -66.71 57.67
CA GLN A 243 -55.50 -66.74 59.13
C GLN A 243 -56.99 -66.71 59.47
N VAL A 244 -57.78 -65.88 58.77
CA VAL A 244 -59.23 -65.83 58.97
C VAL A 244 -59.88 -67.16 58.58
N ALA A 245 -59.50 -67.75 57.46
CA ALA A 245 -59.99 -69.05 57.03
C ALA A 245 -59.66 -70.17 58.04
N ASN A 246 -58.45 -70.17 58.59
CA ASN A 246 -58.05 -71.13 59.64
C ASN A 246 -58.87 -70.94 60.92
N LYS A 247 -59.06 -69.69 61.39
CA LYS A 247 -59.92 -69.41 62.56
C LYS A 247 -61.35 -69.86 62.36
N PHE A 248 -61.91 -69.66 61.16
CA PHE A 248 -63.25 -70.15 60.82
C PHE A 248 -63.31 -71.68 60.84
N THR A 249 -62.31 -72.34 60.26
CA THR A 249 -62.18 -73.80 60.26
C THR A 249 -62.10 -74.36 61.69
N ASP A 250 -61.29 -73.75 62.55
CA ASP A 250 -61.16 -74.13 63.96
C ASP A 250 -62.49 -73.98 64.70
N TYR A 251 -63.20 -72.87 64.47
CA TYR A 251 -64.52 -72.62 65.06
C TYR A 251 -65.55 -73.67 64.63
N VAL A 252 -65.61 -73.99 63.33
CA VAL A 252 -66.49 -75.02 62.78
C VAL A 252 -66.19 -76.39 63.39
N ASN A 253 -64.90 -76.78 63.44
CA ASN A 253 -64.50 -78.07 64.01
C ASN A 253 -64.82 -78.16 65.51
N SER A 254 -64.59 -77.10 66.28
CA SER A 254 -64.95 -77.05 67.70
C SER A 254 -66.45 -77.19 67.92
N THR A 255 -67.25 -76.50 67.11
CA THR A 255 -68.71 -76.59 67.15
C THR A 255 -69.19 -78.00 66.81
N LEU A 256 -68.65 -78.59 65.73
CA LEU A 256 -69.00 -79.94 65.29
C LEU A 256 -68.68 -81.00 66.35
N ASN A 257 -67.50 -80.93 66.97
CA ASN A 257 -67.12 -81.84 68.06
C ASN A 257 -68.06 -81.74 69.26
N THR A 258 -68.43 -80.51 69.64
CA THR A 258 -69.37 -80.26 70.74
C THR A 258 -70.74 -80.85 70.46
N VAL A 259 -71.28 -80.59 69.25
CA VAL A 259 -72.57 -81.13 68.82
C VAL A 259 -72.54 -82.66 68.77
N THR A 260 -71.47 -83.25 68.24
CA THR A 260 -71.31 -84.71 68.14
C THR A 260 -71.29 -85.36 69.53
N THR A 261 -70.50 -84.80 70.47
CA THR A 261 -70.42 -85.31 71.84
C THR A 261 -71.75 -85.21 72.57
N GLU A 262 -72.50 -84.11 72.38
CA GLU A 262 -73.82 -83.94 72.98
C GLU A 262 -74.86 -84.88 72.37
N MET A 263 -74.80 -85.15 71.06
CA MET A 263 -75.64 -86.17 70.41
C MET A 263 -75.36 -87.56 70.98
N ASP A 264 -74.10 -87.97 71.10
CA ASP A 264 -73.72 -89.28 71.66
C ASP A 264 -74.20 -89.40 73.12
N ARG A 265 -74.01 -88.35 73.93
CA ARG A 265 -74.48 -88.31 75.31
C ARG A 265 -76.00 -88.50 75.40
N ARG A 266 -76.77 -87.81 74.53
CA ARG A 266 -78.23 -87.94 74.48
C ARG A 266 -78.67 -89.30 73.97
N ALA A 267 -77.98 -89.87 72.98
CA ALA A 267 -78.26 -91.20 72.48
C ALA A 267 -78.04 -92.27 73.58
N THR A 268 -76.93 -92.19 74.32
CA THR A 268 -76.67 -93.08 75.48
C THR A 268 -77.72 -92.90 76.57
N ALA A 269 -78.08 -91.66 76.93
CA ALA A 269 -79.12 -91.42 77.92
C ALA A 269 -80.48 -92.00 77.50
N SER A 270 -80.83 -91.87 76.22
CA SER A 270 -82.06 -92.46 75.67
C SER A 270 -82.02 -93.99 75.65
N ALA A 271 -80.88 -94.60 75.34
CA ALA A 271 -80.70 -96.05 75.37
C ALA A 271 -80.80 -96.61 76.81
N ASN A 272 -80.20 -95.93 77.79
CA ASN A 272 -80.29 -96.29 79.20
C ASN A 272 -81.72 -96.18 79.72
N ALA A 273 -82.43 -95.10 79.39
CA ALA A 273 -83.84 -94.94 79.75
C ALA A 273 -84.75 -96.02 79.13
N ALA A 274 -84.45 -96.45 77.89
CA ALA A 274 -85.14 -97.57 77.26
C ALA A 274 -84.83 -98.92 77.96
N GLY A 275 -83.57 -99.15 78.36
CA GLY A 275 -83.17 -100.33 79.14
C GLY A 275 -83.80 -100.38 80.53
N GLU A 276 -83.93 -99.24 81.20
CA GLU A 276 -84.63 -99.13 82.49
C GLU A 276 -86.12 -99.46 82.35
N ARG A 277 -86.79 -98.96 81.29
CA ARG A 277 -88.17 -99.33 80.99
C ARG A 277 -88.33 -100.82 80.70
N ALA A 278 -87.40 -101.42 79.94
CA ALA A 278 -87.42 -102.85 79.66
C ALA A 278 -87.22 -103.70 80.93
N ASN A 279 -86.30 -103.30 81.82
CA ASN A 279 -86.11 -103.97 83.12
C ASN A 279 -87.30 -103.82 84.05
N GLN A 280 -88.02 -102.71 83.97
CA GLN A 280 -89.22 -102.50 84.79
C GLN A 280 -90.43 -103.30 84.28
N GLU A 281 -90.50 -103.55 82.98
CA GLU A 281 -91.49 -104.44 82.39
C GLU A 281 -91.20 -105.92 82.63
N VAL A 282 -89.93 -106.32 82.72
CA VAL A 282 -89.53 -107.67 83.17
C VAL A 282 -89.85 -107.87 84.67
N LYS A 283 -89.68 -106.86 85.51
CA LYS A 283 -90.12 -106.87 86.93
C LYS A 283 -91.65 -106.95 87.08
N ASN A 284 -92.41 -106.35 86.16
CA ASN A 284 -93.87 -106.46 86.13
C ASN A 284 -94.35 -107.88 85.72
N GLN A 285 -93.48 -108.69 85.11
CA GLN A 285 -93.81 -110.03 84.63
C GLN A 285 -93.46 -111.18 85.61
N GLU A 286 -92.73 -110.88 86.70
CA GLU A 286 -92.48 -111.82 87.82
C GLU A 286 -93.67 -111.92 88.82
N GLY A 287 -94.71 -111.09 88.68
CA GLY A 287 -95.86 -111.03 89.60
C GLY A 287 -97.14 -111.77 89.19
N LEU A 288 -97.17 -112.45 88.04
CA LEU A 288 -98.41 -113.05 87.47
C LEU A 288 -98.31 -114.57 87.29
N SER A 289 -97.86 -115.27 88.33
CA SER A 289 -97.98 -116.73 88.43
C SER A 289 -98.89 -117.12 89.59
N VAL A 290 -99.95 -117.87 89.26
CA VAL A 290 -100.87 -118.59 90.16
C VAL A 290 -101.96 -117.73 90.83
N GLN A 291 -103.12 -117.61 90.15
CA GLN A 291 -104.48 -117.87 90.69
C GLN A 291 -105.59 -117.14 89.86
N ALA A 292 -105.59 -117.18 88.52
CA ALA A 292 -106.74 -116.67 87.75
C ALA A 292 -107.01 -117.39 86.41
N VAL A 293 -106.40 -118.55 86.17
CA VAL A 293 -106.98 -119.57 85.30
C VAL A 293 -107.81 -120.42 86.26
N THR A 294 -109.09 -120.13 86.45
CA THR A 294 -110.17 -120.90 85.81
C THR A 294 -111.49 -120.32 86.31
N ASN A 295 -112.15 -119.41 85.57
CA ASN A 295 -113.61 -119.16 85.57
C ASN A 295 -114.06 -117.69 85.37
N GLU A 296 -113.35 -116.85 84.61
CA GLU A 296 -113.97 -115.65 84.01
C GLU A 296 -113.38 -115.33 82.62
N GLY A 297 -113.09 -116.39 81.84
CA GLY A 297 -112.52 -116.32 80.50
C GLY A 297 -113.54 -116.12 79.37
N THR A 298 -114.78 -115.72 79.67
CA THR A 298 -115.86 -115.68 78.66
C THR A 298 -116.55 -114.33 78.54
N LYS A 299 -116.04 -113.25 79.16
CA LYS A 299 -116.59 -111.88 79.00
C LYS A 299 -115.56 -110.75 78.83
N GLN A 300 -114.27 -111.03 78.75
CA GLN A 300 -113.20 -110.02 78.69
C GLN A 300 -112.63 -109.74 77.27
N GLY A 301 -113.14 -110.36 76.22
CA GLY A 301 -112.67 -110.15 74.84
C GLY A 301 -113.05 -108.81 74.21
N GLU A 302 -114.20 -108.21 74.58
CA GLU A 302 -114.68 -106.97 73.97
C GLU A 302 -114.17 -105.70 74.70
N LEU A 303 -113.79 -105.78 75.98
CA LEU A 303 -113.23 -104.66 76.76
C LEU A 303 -111.74 -104.40 76.49
N VAL A 304 -110.99 -105.44 76.11
CA VAL A 304 -109.56 -105.32 75.77
C VAL A 304 -109.35 -104.58 74.44
N VAL A 305 -110.28 -104.71 73.50
CA VAL A 305 -110.23 -103.99 72.22
C VAL A 305 -110.49 -102.49 72.42
N THR A 306 -111.55 -102.09 73.16
CA THR A 306 -111.88 -100.66 73.35
C THR A 306 -110.83 -99.90 74.17
N LYS A 307 -110.31 -100.49 75.26
CA LYS A 307 -109.26 -99.85 76.08
C LYS A 307 -107.88 -99.87 75.41
N GLY A 308 -107.60 -100.91 74.62
CA GLY A 308 -106.40 -100.99 73.78
C GLY A 308 -106.40 -99.93 72.68
N THR A 309 -107.54 -99.68 72.03
CA THR A 309 -107.69 -98.62 71.02
C THR A 309 -107.53 -97.22 71.64
N GLU A 310 -108.14 -96.94 72.79
CA GLU A 310 -107.99 -95.63 73.46
C GLU A 310 -106.55 -95.32 73.89
N GLU A 311 -105.81 -96.30 74.41
CA GLU A 311 -104.40 -96.10 74.78
C GLU A 311 -103.48 -95.99 73.55
N VAL A 312 -103.78 -96.71 72.46
CA VAL A 312 -103.07 -96.52 71.17
C VAL A 312 -103.34 -95.12 70.61
N GLU A 313 -104.57 -94.61 70.69
CA GLU A 313 -104.89 -93.23 70.26
C GLU A 313 -104.20 -92.17 71.12
N LYS A 314 -104.09 -92.37 72.45
CA LYS A 314 -103.31 -91.47 73.33
C LYS A 314 -101.81 -91.50 73.00
N VAL A 315 -101.25 -92.67 72.75
CA VAL A 315 -99.84 -92.82 72.36
C VAL A 315 -99.58 -92.22 70.97
N GLN A 316 -100.49 -92.42 70.02
CA GLN A 316 -100.42 -91.79 68.69
C GLN A 316 -100.53 -90.26 68.80
N ALA A 317 -101.47 -89.73 69.58
CA ALA A 317 -101.62 -88.29 69.78
C ALA A 317 -100.39 -87.67 70.46
N ALA A 318 -99.83 -88.33 71.49
CA ALA A 318 -98.60 -87.89 72.14
C ALA A 318 -97.39 -87.96 71.19
N GLY A 319 -97.29 -89.01 70.38
CA GLY A 319 -96.27 -89.15 69.34
C GLY A 319 -96.38 -88.06 68.27
N THR A 320 -97.59 -87.77 67.79
CA THR A 320 -97.87 -86.69 66.84
C THR A 320 -97.54 -85.32 67.42
N GLN A 321 -97.89 -85.05 68.68
CA GLN A 321 -97.54 -83.80 69.36
C GLN A 321 -96.03 -83.65 69.52
N ALA A 322 -95.33 -84.69 69.96
CA ALA A 322 -93.87 -84.66 70.10
C ALA A 322 -93.16 -84.41 68.76
N VAL A 323 -93.63 -85.03 67.68
CA VAL A 323 -93.12 -84.77 66.32
C VAL A 323 -93.43 -83.33 65.88
N GLY A 324 -94.62 -82.81 66.20
CA GLY A 324 -95.00 -81.42 65.97
C GLY A 324 -94.06 -80.43 66.67
N ASP A 325 -93.79 -80.64 67.96
CA ASP A 325 -92.90 -79.78 68.77
C ASP A 325 -91.44 -79.85 68.28
N VAL A 326 -90.97 -81.04 67.88
CA VAL A 326 -89.63 -81.21 67.28
C VAL A 326 -89.51 -80.43 65.97
N ASN A 327 -90.51 -80.52 65.10
CA ASN A 327 -90.52 -79.82 63.82
C ASN A 327 -90.61 -78.30 64.02
N ALA A 328 -91.46 -77.81 64.93
CA ALA A 328 -91.55 -76.39 65.25
C ALA A 328 -90.22 -75.83 65.80
N ASN A 329 -89.56 -76.57 66.70
CA ASN A 329 -88.25 -76.18 67.22
C ASN A 329 -87.17 -76.20 66.13
N LYS A 330 -87.18 -77.21 65.24
CA LYS A 330 -86.28 -77.29 64.09
C LYS A 330 -86.45 -76.07 63.19
N ASP A 331 -87.68 -75.72 62.82
CA ASP A 331 -87.97 -74.59 61.94
C ASP A 331 -87.54 -73.26 62.58
N ALA A 332 -87.77 -73.09 63.89
CA ALA A 332 -87.31 -71.93 64.64
C ALA A 332 -85.77 -71.81 64.65
N HIS A 333 -85.05 -72.93 64.87
CA HIS A 333 -83.59 -72.94 64.85
C HIS A 333 -83.03 -72.64 63.46
N VAL A 334 -83.60 -73.25 62.41
CA VAL A 334 -83.20 -72.99 61.02
C VAL A 334 -83.40 -71.53 60.66
N LYS A 335 -84.53 -70.93 61.07
CA LYS A 335 -84.79 -69.51 60.84
C LYS A 335 -83.77 -68.62 61.57
N ALA A 336 -83.47 -68.89 62.83
CA ALA A 336 -82.50 -68.11 63.60
C ALA A 336 -81.09 -68.16 62.99
N VAL A 337 -80.63 -69.35 62.58
CA VAL A 337 -79.33 -69.54 61.88
C VAL A 337 -79.32 -68.78 60.55
N THR A 338 -80.42 -68.82 59.81
CA THR A 338 -80.56 -68.12 58.52
C THR A 338 -80.54 -66.60 58.69
N ASP A 339 -81.29 -66.07 59.66
CA ASP A 339 -81.37 -64.63 59.94
C ASP A 339 -80.00 -64.09 60.39
N GLU A 340 -79.29 -64.79 61.28
CA GLU A 340 -77.95 -64.40 61.72
C GLU A 340 -76.93 -64.55 60.58
N GLY A 341 -77.02 -65.60 59.76
CA GLY A 341 -76.20 -65.75 58.55
C GLY A 341 -76.39 -64.58 57.58
N ASN A 342 -77.64 -64.17 57.30
CA ASN A 342 -77.94 -63.01 56.47
C ASN A 342 -77.38 -61.71 57.04
N LYS A 343 -77.47 -61.53 58.36
CA LYS A 343 -76.91 -60.36 59.05
C LYS A 343 -75.39 -60.29 58.94
N GLN A 344 -74.71 -61.43 59.08
CA GLN A 344 -73.25 -61.52 58.91
C GLN A 344 -72.83 -61.22 57.46
N VAL A 345 -73.55 -61.77 56.48
CA VAL A 345 -73.31 -61.48 55.05
C VAL A 345 -73.45 -59.98 54.75
N LEU A 346 -74.50 -59.33 55.26
CA LEU A 346 -74.70 -57.89 55.11
C LEU A 346 -73.57 -57.07 55.76
N ALA A 347 -73.14 -57.46 56.96
CA ALA A 347 -72.05 -56.78 57.67
C ALA A 347 -70.73 -56.88 56.90
N VAL A 348 -70.40 -58.07 56.38
CA VAL A 348 -69.22 -58.30 55.52
C VAL A 348 -69.33 -57.50 54.23
N GLY A 349 -70.49 -57.48 53.59
CA GLY A 349 -70.74 -56.70 52.38
C GLY A 349 -70.52 -55.19 52.59
N ASN A 350 -71.13 -54.62 53.64
CA ASN A 350 -70.98 -53.22 53.99
C ASN A 350 -69.52 -52.85 54.30
N LYS A 351 -68.81 -53.71 55.05
CA LYS A 351 -67.39 -53.50 55.33
C LYS A 351 -66.54 -53.57 54.05
N GLY A 352 -66.87 -54.49 53.15
CA GLY A 352 -66.26 -54.58 51.82
C GLY A 352 -66.44 -53.29 51.02
N THR A 353 -67.66 -52.73 50.97
CA THR A 353 -67.94 -51.45 50.30
C THR A 353 -67.15 -50.29 50.91
N GLU A 354 -67.02 -50.25 52.24
CA GLU A 354 -66.25 -49.20 52.94
C GLU A 354 -64.76 -49.26 52.57
N GLU A 355 -64.16 -50.45 52.58
CA GLU A 355 -62.75 -50.62 52.22
C GLU A 355 -62.50 -50.36 50.74
N VAL A 356 -63.41 -50.76 49.84
CA VAL A 356 -63.34 -50.39 48.41
C VAL A 356 -63.34 -48.88 48.23
N SER A 357 -64.18 -48.16 48.97
CA SER A 357 -64.26 -46.69 48.89
C SER A 357 -62.97 -46.01 49.37
N LYS A 358 -62.33 -46.55 50.42
CA LYS A 358 -61.01 -46.08 50.90
C LYS A 358 -59.94 -46.30 49.85
N VAL A 359 -59.90 -47.47 49.22
CA VAL A 359 -58.95 -47.78 48.14
C VAL A 359 -59.16 -46.86 46.93
N GLN A 360 -60.40 -46.62 46.52
CA GLN A 360 -60.72 -45.71 45.42
C GLN A 360 -60.28 -44.26 45.73
N SER A 361 -60.54 -43.78 46.94
CA SER A 361 -60.15 -42.43 47.37
C SER A 361 -58.62 -42.28 47.42
N ALA A 362 -57.91 -43.27 47.96
CA ALA A 362 -56.45 -43.30 47.97
C ALA A 362 -55.87 -43.35 46.55
N GLY A 363 -56.47 -44.14 45.65
CA GLY A 363 -56.10 -44.20 44.24
C GLY A 363 -56.28 -42.87 43.52
N ALA A 364 -57.41 -42.20 43.73
CA ALA A 364 -57.66 -40.87 43.17
C ALA A 364 -56.62 -39.84 43.65
N LYS A 365 -56.33 -39.83 44.96
CA LYS A 365 -55.32 -38.93 45.54
C LYS A 365 -53.92 -39.21 44.98
N ALA A 366 -53.55 -40.48 44.81
CA ALA A 366 -52.28 -40.85 44.20
C ALA A 366 -52.16 -40.36 42.74
N VAL A 367 -53.24 -40.43 41.96
CA VAL A 367 -53.29 -39.89 40.59
C VAL A 367 -53.13 -38.37 40.58
N GLU A 368 -53.81 -37.65 41.48
CA GLU A 368 -53.64 -36.20 41.64
C GLU A 368 -52.20 -35.82 41.97
N ASP A 369 -51.57 -36.52 42.91
CA ASP A 369 -50.18 -36.27 43.30
C ASP A 369 -49.18 -36.54 42.16
N VAL A 370 -49.42 -37.59 41.37
CA VAL A 370 -48.63 -37.87 40.16
C VAL A 370 -48.78 -36.75 39.14
N ASN A 371 -50.01 -36.26 38.90
CA ASN A 371 -50.27 -35.19 37.94
C ASN A 371 -49.68 -33.84 38.39
N ALA A 372 -49.76 -33.52 39.68
CA ALA A 372 -49.14 -32.33 40.25
C ALA A 372 -47.62 -32.37 40.09
N ASN A 373 -46.98 -33.49 40.44
CA ASN A 373 -45.55 -33.69 40.25
C ASN A 373 -45.13 -33.64 38.78
N LYS A 374 -45.92 -34.25 37.87
CA LYS A 374 -45.68 -34.17 36.43
C LYS A 374 -45.69 -32.73 35.95
N THR A 375 -46.68 -31.95 36.38
CA THR A 375 -46.81 -30.53 36.01
C THR A 375 -45.63 -29.71 36.52
N ALA A 376 -45.25 -29.86 37.79
CA ALA A 376 -44.10 -29.17 38.38
C ALA A 376 -42.78 -29.53 37.66
N ASN A 377 -42.57 -30.81 37.33
CA ASN A 377 -41.38 -31.25 36.58
C ASN A 377 -41.35 -30.66 35.17
N ILE A 378 -42.48 -30.63 34.45
CA ILE A 378 -42.57 -30.02 33.11
C ILE A 378 -42.23 -28.53 33.19
N GLN A 379 -42.76 -27.83 34.19
CA GLN A 379 -42.50 -26.41 34.38
C GLN A 379 -41.01 -26.14 34.67
N ALA A 380 -40.39 -26.91 35.59
CA ALA A 380 -38.97 -26.78 35.89
C ALA A 380 -38.08 -27.05 34.66
N VAL A 381 -38.40 -28.06 33.84
CA VAL A 381 -37.68 -28.34 32.59
C VAL A 381 -37.85 -27.20 31.59
N THR A 382 -39.04 -26.61 31.50
CA THR A 382 -39.33 -25.48 30.59
C THR A 382 -38.59 -24.21 30.99
N GLU A 383 -38.55 -23.89 32.29
CA GLU A 383 -37.82 -22.74 32.84
C GLU A 383 -36.31 -22.88 32.60
N GLU A 384 -35.74 -24.06 32.88
CA GLU A 384 -34.32 -24.32 32.61
C GLU A 384 -34.00 -24.29 31.11
N GLY A 385 -34.88 -24.84 30.26
CA GLY A 385 -34.74 -24.74 28.80
C GLY A 385 -34.74 -23.29 28.31
N THR A 386 -35.63 -22.45 28.86
CA THR A 386 -35.69 -21.01 28.54
C THR A 386 -34.41 -20.28 28.95
N LYS A 387 -33.87 -20.59 30.14
CA LYS A 387 -32.60 -20.04 30.62
C LYS A 387 -31.42 -20.42 29.73
N GLN A 388 -31.37 -21.66 29.26
CA GLN A 388 -30.31 -22.13 28.35
C GLN A 388 -30.38 -21.43 26.98
N ILE A 389 -31.59 -21.23 26.44
CA ILE A 389 -31.78 -20.44 25.21
C ILE A 389 -31.23 -19.02 25.38
N GLY A 390 -31.52 -18.36 26.51
CA GLY A 390 -30.98 -17.03 26.83
C GLY A 390 -29.45 -17.00 26.88
N LEU A 391 -28.82 -17.95 27.58
CA LEU A 391 -27.35 -18.06 27.66
C LEU A 391 -26.70 -18.27 26.29
N VAL A 392 -27.32 -19.08 25.43
CA VAL A 392 -26.83 -19.30 24.05
C VAL A 392 -26.96 -18.02 23.23
N ALA A 393 -28.08 -17.29 23.34
CA ALA A 393 -28.28 -16.03 22.64
C ALA A 393 -27.25 -14.96 23.07
N ASP A 394 -27.03 -14.80 24.38
CA ASP A 394 -26.05 -13.86 24.93
C ASP A 394 -24.63 -14.19 24.46
N LYS A 395 -24.24 -15.46 24.50
CA LYS A 395 -22.91 -15.89 24.03
C LYS A 395 -22.75 -15.72 22.52
N GLY A 396 -23.82 -15.96 21.76
CA GLY A 396 -23.89 -15.69 20.33
C GLY A 396 -23.65 -14.20 20.02
N ALA A 397 -24.32 -13.30 20.74
CA ALA A 397 -24.13 -11.86 20.58
C ALA A 397 -22.71 -11.40 20.94
N GLU A 398 -22.12 -11.94 22.00
CA GLU A 398 -20.72 -11.67 22.38
C GLU A 398 -19.74 -12.11 21.28
N GLN A 399 -19.93 -13.30 20.70
CA GLN A 399 -19.11 -13.79 19.60
C GLN A 399 -19.27 -12.95 18.34
N THR A 400 -20.49 -12.56 17.97
CA THR A 400 -20.73 -11.65 16.83
C THR A 400 -19.97 -10.35 17.03
N LYS A 401 -20.05 -9.74 18.22
CA LYS A 401 -19.33 -8.50 18.53
C LYS A 401 -17.82 -8.67 18.40
N LEU A 402 -17.24 -9.73 18.95
CA LEU A 402 -15.80 -10.01 18.83
C LEU A 402 -15.35 -10.15 17.38
N VAL A 403 -16.12 -10.85 16.55
CA VAL A 403 -15.85 -11.01 15.12
C VAL A 403 -15.95 -9.67 14.39
N THR A 404 -16.96 -8.86 14.69
CA THR A 404 -17.12 -7.53 14.09
C THR A 404 -15.99 -6.58 14.48
N ASP A 405 -15.61 -6.53 15.76
CA ASP A 405 -14.52 -5.68 16.26
C ASP A 405 -13.18 -6.09 15.61
N GLU A 406 -12.91 -7.39 15.50
CA GLU A 406 -11.69 -7.90 14.87
C GLU A 406 -11.68 -7.67 13.36
N GLY A 407 -12.82 -7.86 12.68
CA GLY A 407 -12.98 -7.53 11.27
C GLY A 407 -12.73 -6.04 10.99
N THR A 408 -13.24 -5.16 11.85
CA THR A 408 -13.00 -3.71 11.76
C THR A 408 -11.52 -3.38 11.90
N LYS A 409 -10.82 -3.96 12.88
CA LYS A 409 -9.37 -3.78 13.04
C LYS A 409 -8.58 -4.21 11.81
N GLN A 410 -8.96 -5.35 11.20
CA GLN A 410 -8.29 -5.86 10.01
C GLN A 410 -8.47 -4.94 8.80
N ILE A 411 -9.69 -4.44 8.58
CA ILE A 411 -9.99 -3.47 7.52
C ILE A 411 -9.14 -2.21 7.70
N THR A 412 -9.14 -1.62 8.90
CA THR A 412 -8.36 -0.40 9.18
C THR A 412 -6.85 -0.64 9.00
N ALA A 413 -6.33 -1.80 9.41
CA ALA A 413 -4.92 -2.13 9.22
C ALA A 413 -4.56 -2.23 7.72
N VAL A 414 -5.44 -2.83 6.91
CA VAL A 414 -5.26 -2.93 5.45
C VAL A 414 -5.33 -1.55 4.79
N GLU A 415 -6.29 -0.70 5.15
CA GLU A 415 -6.41 0.66 4.62
C GLU A 415 -5.18 1.52 4.92
N ASN A 416 -4.71 1.49 6.17
CA ASN A 416 -3.49 2.20 6.59
C ASN A 416 -2.28 1.71 5.81
N LYS A 417 -2.14 0.38 5.66
CA LYS A 417 -1.01 -0.20 4.92
C LYS A 417 -1.09 0.13 3.42
N GLY A 418 -2.28 0.13 2.84
CA GLY A 418 -2.51 0.56 1.47
C GLY A 418 -2.06 2.01 1.26
N THR A 419 -2.48 2.92 2.15
CA THR A 419 -2.08 4.33 2.12
C THR A 419 -0.57 4.52 2.22
N GLU A 420 0.10 3.76 3.09
CA GLU A 420 1.57 3.79 3.26
C GLU A 420 2.28 3.36 1.97
N GLU A 421 1.86 2.27 1.34
CA GLU A 421 2.49 1.75 0.12
C GLU A 421 2.20 2.65 -1.09
N THR A 422 1.00 3.21 -1.23
CA THR A 422 0.70 4.22 -2.26
C THR A 422 1.63 5.43 -2.13
N SER A 423 1.87 5.91 -0.91
CA SER A 423 2.76 7.04 -0.65
C SER A 423 4.21 6.74 -1.06
N LYS A 424 4.70 5.53 -0.80
CA LYS A 424 6.05 5.10 -1.23
C LYS A 424 6.17 5.07 -2.75
N VAL A 425 5.20 4.49 -3.45
CA VAL A 425 5.19 4.39 -4.92
C VAL A 425 5.14 5.79 -5.54
N THR A 426 4.25 6.67 -5.07
CA THR A 426 4.15 8.05 -5.57
C THR A 426 5.44 8.84 -5.32
N GLY A 427 6.05 8.68 -4.14
CA GLY A 427 7.32 9.32 -3.80
C GLY A 427 8.47 8.89 -4.71
N GLU A 428 8.61 7.59 -4.96
CA GLU A 428 9.68 7.05 -5.82
C GLU A 428 9.45 7.38 -7.30
N GLY A 429 8.21 7.25 -7.79
CA GLY A 429 7.86 7.64 -9.16
C GLY A 429 8.14 9.12 -9.44
N SER A 430 7.88 10.00 -8.47
CA SER A 430 8.21 11.43 -8.58
C SER A 430 9.72 11.68 -8.70
N LYS A 431 10.57 10.87 -8.03
CA LYS A 431 12.03 10.98 -8.17
C LYS A 431 12.50 10.53 -9.55
N GLN A 432 11.96 9.42 -10.05
CA GLN A 432 12.31 8.88 -11.38
C GLN A 432 11.95 9.87 -12.49
N ILE A 433 10.74 10.45 -12.44
CA ILE A 433 10.31 11.48 -13.40
C ILE A 433 11.26 12.67 -13.39
N LYS A 434 11.63 13.19 -12.21
CA LYS A 434 12.59 14.29 -12.08
C LYS A 434 13.97 13.95 -12.65
N ALA A 435 14.45 12.72 -12.43
CA ALA A 435 15.74 12.29 -12.96
C ALA A 435 15.75 12.29 -14.51
N VAL A 436 14.69 11.77 -15.13
CA VAL A 436 14.53 11.78 -16.60
C VAL A 436 14.40 13.20 -17.13
N GLN A 437 13.62 14.06 -16.49
CA GLN A 437 13.47 15.47 -16.87
C GLN A 437 14.79 16.25 -16.80
N ASN A 438 15.55 16.06 -15.72
CA ASN A 438 16.87 16.69 -15.55
C ASN A 438 17.84 16.24 -16.64
N GLN A 439 17.89 14.92 -16.93
CA GLN A 439 18.74 14.41 -18.01
C GLN A 439 18.32 14.95 -19.38
N GLY A 440 17.02 15.02 -19.65
CA GLY A 440 16.50 15.63 -20.89
C GLY A 440 16.88 17.10 -21.04
N THR A 441 16.89 17.85 -19.93
CA THR A 441 17.33 19.26 -19.90
C THR A 441 18.82 19.37 -20.24
N VAL A 442 19.67 18.53 -19.63
CA VAL A 442 21.12 18.47 -19.93
C VAL A 442 21.37 18.16 -21.40
N SER A 443 20.66 17.17 -21.96
CA SER A 443 20.79 16.82 -23.38
C SER A 443 20.34 17.96 -24.29
N LEU A 444 19.25 18.66 -23.95
CA LEU A 444 18.76 19.81 -24.72
C LEU A 444 19.76 20.98 -24.71
N GLU A 445 20.32 21.32 -23.55
CA GLU A 445 21.33 22.37 -23.43
C GLU A 445 22.59 22.04 -24.24
N ALA A 446 23.02 20.77 -24.23
CA ALA A 446 24.14 20.33 -25.05
C ALA A 446 23.86 20.51 -26.55
N ILE A 447 22.68 20.11 -27.03
CA ILE A 447 22.27 20.29 -28.44
C ILE A 447 22.23 21.77 -28.83
N ILE A 448 21.68 22.64 -27.97
CA ILE A 448 21.64 24.09 -28.22
C ILE A 448 23.07 24.66 -28.35
N ASN A 449 24.01 24.20 -27.52
CA ASN A 449 25.39 24.65 -27.60
C ASN A 449 26.08 24.18 -28.90
N ILE A 450 25.83 22.94 -29.31
CA ILE A 450 26.28 22.39 -30.59
C ILE A 450 25.73 23.23 -31.76
N GLN A 451 24.43 23.56 -31.76
CA GLN A 451 23.83 24.42 -32.77
C GLN A 451 24.51 25.79 -32.86
N LYS A 452 24.77 26.45 -31.72
CA LYS A 452 25.50 27.74 -31.69
C LYS A 452 26.90 27.63 -32.28
N GLN A 453 27.61 26.54 -32.00
CA GLN A 453 28.94 26.30 -32.57
C GLN A 453 28.88 26.17 -34.10
N ILE A 454 27.89 25.44 -34.62
CA ILE A 454 27.65 25.29 -36.06
C ILE A 454 27.32 26.66 -36.70
N GLU A 455 26.42 27.44 -36.12
CA GLU A 455 26.08 28.79 -36.61
C GLU A 455 27.30 29.71 -36.70
N GLN A 456 28.19 29.65 -35.69
CA GLN A 456 29.41 30.46 -35.68
C GLN A 456 30.38 30.04 -36.80
N ILE A 457 30.51 28.75 -37.05
CA ILE A 457 31.34 28.22 -38.14
C ILE A 457 30.79 28.70 -39.49
N LEU A 458 29.48 28.64 -39.68
CA LEU A 458 28.83 29.13 -40.92
C LEU A 458 29.06 30.62 -41.15
N LYS A 459 28.92 31.47 -40.12
CA LYS A 459 29.20 32.91 -40.22
C LYS A 459 30.66 33.21 -40.55
N ASN A 460 31.59 32.46 -39.96
CA ASN A 460 33.01 32.62 -40.25
C ASN A 460 33.32 32.25 -41.71
N GLN A 461 32.64 31.24 -42.28
CA GLN A 461 32.78 30.88 -43.69
C GLN A 461 32.27 31.97 -44.64
N GLU A 462 31.12 32.59 -44.36
CA GLU A 462 30.65 33.75 -45.14
C GLU A 462 31.67 34.90 -45.12
N ALA A 463 32.24 35.21 -43.96
CA ALA A 463 33.25 36.26 -43.83
C ALA A 463 34.52 35.96 -44.65
N ILE A 464 34.98 34.71 -44.64
CA ILE A 464 36.14 34.26 -45.43
C ILE A 464 35.83 34.28 -46.93
N GLY A 465 34.64 33.81 -47.35
CA GLY A 465 34.20 33.86 -48.74
C GLY A 465 34.15 35.29 -49.28
N ASN A 466 33.62 36.22 -48.49
CA ASN A 466 33.60 37.65 -48.82
C ASN A 466 35.02 38.25 -48.90
N ALA A 467 35.93 37.85 -48.02
CA ALA A 467 37.32 38.31 -48.06
C ALA A 467 38.11 37.77 -49.26
N LEU A 468 37.87 36.51 -49.67
CA LEU A 468 38.45 35.94 -50.88
C LEU A 468 37.92 36.61 -52.16
N ALA A 469 36.62 36.92 -52.21
CA ALA A 469 36.01 37.66 -53.31
C ALA A 469 36.61 39.07 -53.50
N LEU A 470 37.18 39.65 -52.44
CA LEU A 470 37.88 40.95 -52.43
C LEU A 470 39.41 40.83 -52.56
N ASN A 471 39.94 39.68 -53.01
CA ASN A 471 41.38 39.42 -53.17
C ASN A 471 42.23 39.80 -51.94
N GLY A 472 41.66 39.71 -50.74
CA GLY A 472 42.36 39.99 -49.47
C GLY A 472 42.72 41.47 -49.23
N LYS A 473 42.22 42.43 -50.02
CA LYS A 473 42.45 43.85 -49.80
C LYS A 473 41.35 44.47 -48.93
N THR A 474 41.75 45.31 -47.98
CA THR A 474 40.80 46.11 -47.20
C THR A 474 40.20 47.23 -48.08
N GLY A 475 38.97 47.69 -47.80
CA GLY A 475 38.35 48.80 -48.55
C GLY A 475 39.25 50.05 -48.63
N VAL A 476 40.00 50.32 -47.55
CA VAL A 476 40.97 51.41 -47.47
C VAL A 476 42.20 51.22 -48.39
N GLN A 477 42.61 49.96 -48.64
CA GLN A 477 43.67 49.67 -49.61
C GLN A 477 43.20 49.86 -51.05
N TYR A 478 41.95 49.49 -51.35
CA TYR A 478 41.35 49.78 -52.66
C TYR A 478 41.25 51.29 -52.91
N ASP A 479 40.82 52.07 -51.92
CA ASP A 479 40.73 53.53 -52.04
C ASP A 479 42.11 54.16 -52.32
N LYS A 480 43.16 53.73 -51.61
CA LYS A 480 44.54 54.19 -51.86
C LYS A 480 45.07 53.79 -53.24
N GLU A 481 44.77 52.58 -53.70
CA GLU A 481 45.21 52.13 -55.03
C GLU A 481 44.49 52.90 -56.15
N ILE A 482 43.18 53.13 -56.03
CA ILE A 482 42.40 53.95 -56.97
C ILE A 482 42.95 55.39 -56.99
N GLN A 483 43.26 55.96 -55.83
CA GLN A 483 43.87 57.28 -55.74
C GLN A 483 45.23 57.36 -56.44
N SER A 484 46.06 56.31 -56.33
CA SER A 484 47.39 56.28 -56.93
C SER A 484 47.40 56.06 -58.46
N VAL A 485 46.46 55.27 -58.98
CA VAL A 485 46.40 54.90 -60.41
C VAL A 485 45.62 55.94 -61.22
N ALA A 486 44.58 56.54 -60.66
CA ALA A 486 43.73 57.48 -61.39
C ALA A 486 44.03 58.96 -61.13
N GLY A 487 44.96 59.28 -60.23
CA GLY A 487 45.29 60.66 -59.85
C GLY A 487 44.12 61.42 -59.22
N MET A 488 43.14 60.69 -58.69
CA MET A 488 41.92 61.23 -58.07
C MET A 488 42.10 61.22 -56.56
N ASN A 489 41.84 62.32 -55.87
CA ASN A 489 41.96 62.40 -54.42
C ASN A 489 40.56 62.33 -53.78
N PHE A 490 40.13 61.18 -53.28
CA PHE A 490 38.81 61.06 -52.64
C PHE A 490 38.86 61.54 -51.19
N ASP A 491 37.82 62.23 -50.73
CA ASP A 491 37.74 62.71 -49.35
C ASP A 491 37.61 61.49 -48.42
N PRO A 492 38.58 61.26 -47.50
CA PRO A 492 38.58 60.08 -46.65
C PRO A 492 37.38 60.05 -45.70
N ASP A 493 36.80 61.21 -45.39
CA ASP A 493 35.70 61.36 -44.44
C ASP A 493 34.32 61.41 -45.13
N LEU A 494 34.27 61.62 -46.46
CA LEU A 494 33.02 61.88 -47.17
C LEU A 494 33.08 61.52 -48.66
N GLN A 495 32.85 60.25 -49.01
CA GLN A 495 33.09 59.75 -50.37
C GLN A 495 32.02 60.15 -51.41
N TYR A 496 30.77 60.38 -50.99
CA TYR A 496 29.67 60.66 -51.91
C TYR A 496 29.26 62.13 -51.88
N LEU A 497 28.98 62.71 -53.07
CA LEU A 497 28.55 64.10 -53.16
C LEU A 497 27.17 64.31 -52.54
N ASN A 498 26.31 63.28 -52.62
CA ASN A 498 24.93 63.33 -52.13
C ASN A 498 24.82 63.24 -50.60
N ASP A 499 25.91 62.91 -49.90
CA ASP A 499 25.93 62.85 -48.44
C ASP A 499 26.11 64.26 -47.86
N ALA A 500 25.42 64.56 -46.76
CA ALA A 500 25.51 65.88 -46.12
C ALA A 500 26.93 66.14 -45.57
N GLY A 501 27.47 67.32 -45.84
CA GLY A 501 28.79 67.74 -45.34
C GLY A 501 29.52 68.66 -46.31
N THR A 502 30.62 69.25 -45.83
CA THR A 502 31.42 70.22 -46.61
C THR A 502 32.30 69.49 -47.62
N LYS A 503 32.09 69.76 -48.90
CA LYS A 503 32.91 69.26 -50.00
C LYS A 503 34.10 70.19 -50.22
N LYS A 504 35.31 69.68 -50.05
CA LYS A 504 36.56 70.43 -50.05
C LYS A 504 37.13 70.51 -51.46
N VAL A 505 37.70 71.66 -51.82
CA VAL A 505 38.29 71.89 -53.15
C VAL A 505 39.45 70.91 -53.38
N GLY A 506 39.52 70.33 -54.58
CA GLY A 506 40.56 69.39 -55.00
C GLY A 506 40.31 67.93 -54.59
N PHE A 507 39.17 67.65 -53.93
CA PHE A 507 38.72 66.28 -53.68
C PHE A 507 37.66 65.83 -54.70
N CYS A 508 37.72 64.55 -55.05
CA CYS A 508 36.75 63.86 -55.88
C CYS A 508 35.67 63.21 -55.02
N TYR A 509 34.44 63.24 -55.53
CA TYR A 509 33.25 62.68 -54.88
C TYR A 509 32.47 61.86 -55.91
N LEU A 510 31.87 60.76 -55.47
CA LEU A 510 31.01 59.91 -56.30
C LEU A 510 29.57 60.43 -56.27
N ASP A 511 28.93 60.54 -57.44
CA ASP A 511 27.49 60.78 -57.55
C ASP A 511 26.74 59.46 -57.61
N ARG A 512 25.86 59.21 -56.62
CA ARG A 512 25.00 58.02 -56.59
C ARG A 512 23.93 58.04 -57.67
N LEU A 513 23.63 59.21 -58.26
CA LEU A 513 22.54 59.36 -59.22
C LEU A 513 23.00 59.20 -60.68
N THR A 514 24.24 59.53 -60.98
CA THR A 514 24.76 59.54 -62.36
C THR A 514 25.96 58.63 -62.58
N ASP A 515 26.34 57.84 -61.58
CA ASP A 515 27.55 56.98 -61.56
C ASP A 515 28.80 57.72 -62.07
N GLY A 516 28.89 59.01 -61.74
CA GLY A 516 29.94 59.93 -62.19
C GLY A 516 30.88 60.31 -61.06
N ILE A 517 32.13 60.60 -61.40
CA ILE A 517 33.14 61.12 -60.47
C ILE A 517 33.27 62.63 -60.69
N PHE A 518 33.11 63.40 -59.62
CA PHE A 518 33.10 64.85 -59.65
C PHE A 518 34.16 65.44 -58.73
N GLU A 519 35.03 66.27 -59.28
CA GLU A 519 36.01 67.03 -58.51
C GLU A 519 35.37 68.33 -58.01
N CYS A 520 35.44 68.57 -56.71
CA CYS A 520 35.01 69.84 -56.14
C CYS A 520 36.01 70.94 -56.51
N ILE A 521 35.56 71.93 -57.28
CA ILE A 521 36.35 73.09 -57.71
C ILE A 521 36.10 74.33 -56.84
N LYS A 522 35.00 74.33 -56.08
CA LYS A 522 34.66 75.39 -55.13
C LYS A 522 33.98 74.80 -53.91
N GLN A 523 34.51 75.11 -52.73
CA GLN A 523 34.01 74.57 -51.48
C GLN A 523 32.51 74.84 -51.33
N THR A 524 31.74 73.79 -51.06
CA THR A 524 30.28 73.84 -51.01
C THR A 524 29.74 72.80 -50.04
N THR A 525 28.52 73.00 -49.57
CA THR A 525 27.74 71.98 -48.84
C THR A 525 26.59 71.43 -49.68
N ALA A 526 26.55 71.78 -50.98
CA ALA A 526 25.56 71.26 -51.89
C ALA A 526 25.65 69.73 -51.95
N VAL A 527 24.48 69.09 -51.89
CA VAL A 527 24.31 67.63 -51.98
C VAL A 527 23.84 67.18 -53.37
N VAL A 528 23.92 68.09 -54.34
CA VAL A 528 23.57 67.87 -55.74
C VAL A 528 24.70 68.38 -56.61
N ASN A 529 24.85 67.75 -57.77
CA ASN A 529 25.82 68.20 -58.77
C ASN A 529 25.44 69.60 -59.27
N ASP A 530 26.32 70.56 -59.02
CA ASP A 530 26.24 71.93 -59.50
C ASP A 530 27.52 72.24 -60.26
N SER A 531 27.40 72.52 -61.56
CA SER A 531 28.50 72.88 -62.45
C SER A 531 29.33 74.09 -61.99
N ALA A 532 28.80 74.95 -61.11
CA ALA A 532 29.55 76.05 -60.51
C ALA A 532 30.50 75.62 -59.38
N CYS A 533 30.25 74.45 -58.77
CA CYS A 533 31.00 73.95 -57.62
C CYS A 533 31.74 72.63 -57.90
N PHE A 534 31.29 71.86 -58.90
CA PHE A 534 31.83 70.56 -59.26
C PHE A 534 32.16 70.47 -60.74
N ARG A 535 33.33 69.88 -61.03
CA ARG A 535 33.79 69.55 -62.38
C ARG A 535 33.67 68.05 -62.57
N ASN A 536 32.95 67.62 -63.63
CA ASN A 536 32.89 66.21 -63.97
C ASN A 536 34.28 65.72 -64.41
N PHE A 537 34.76 64.66 -63.77
CA PHE A 537 36.04 64.02 -64.02
C PHE A 537 35.89 62.58 -64.53
N SER A 538 34.65 62.17 -64.84
CA SER A 538 34.34 60.82 -65.33
C SER A 538 34.99 60.55 -66.69
N ASN A 539 35.75 59.45 -66.79
CA ASN A 539 36.41 59.04 -68.04
C ASN A 539 35.44 58.84 -69.22
N LYS A 540 34.15 58.60 -68.95
CA LYS A 540 33.12 58.42 -69.98
C LYS A 540 32.86 59.71 -70.79
N GLU A 541 32.79 60.86 -70.13
CA GLU A 541 32.52 62.13 -70.82
C GLU A 541 33.76 62.64 -71.60
N ASN A 542 34.97 62.36 -71.10
CA ASN A 542 36.21 62.61 -71.85
C ASN A 542 36.36 61.67 -73.06
N SER A 543 35.99 60.39 -72.92
CA SER A 543 35.92 59.44 -74.04
C SER A 543 34.93 59.91 -75.12
N ASP A 544 33.75 60.40 -74.71
CA ASP A 544 32.74 60.92 -75.64
C ASP A 544 33.21 62.20 -76.34
N ARG A 545 33.92 63.10 -75.63
CA ARG A 545 34.53 64.31 -76.21
C ARG A 545 35.68 63.97 -77.18
N LEU A 546 36.55 63.00 -76.86
CA LEU A 546 37.60 62.51 -77.76
C LEU A 546 37.02 61.81 -78.99
N GLY A 547 35.96 61.00 -78.82
CA GLY A 547 35.23 60.37 -79.92
C GLY A 547 34.53 61.37 -80.85
N ASN A 548 34.11 62.53 -80.32
CA ASN A 548 33.56 63.63 -81.12
C ASN A 548 34.64 64.49 -81.78
N LEU A 549 35.81 64.64 -81.15
CA LEU A 549 36.98 65.31 -81.74
C LEU A 549 37.55 64.49 -82.91
N ALA A 550 37.71 63.17 -82.74
CA ALA A 550 38.13 62.26 -83.80
C ALA A 550 37.16 62.29 -85.00
N ARG A 551 35.84 62.32 -84.76
CA ARG A 551 34.83 62.42 -85.82
C ARG A 551 34.84 63.77 -86.57
N ASN A 552 35.22 64.86 -85.92
CA ASN A 552 35.28 66.18 -86.54
C ASN A 552 36.62 66.48 -87.24
N PHE A 553 37.73 65.91 -86.77
CA PHE A 553 39.03 65.97 -87.46
C PHE A 553 39.06 65.12 -88.75
N ILE A 554 38.24 64.07 -88.85
CA ILE A 554 38.17 63.20 -90.04
C ILE A 554 37.35 63.83 -91.21
N LYS A 555 36.61 64.92 -90.98
CA LYS A 555 35.79 65.59 -92.03
C LYS A 555 36.43 66.80 -92.69
N VAL A 556 37.64 67.22 -92.27
CA VAL A 556 38.32 68.39 -92.85
C VAL A 556 39.78 68.00 -93.14
N ASN A 557 40.14 67.90 -94.42
CA ASN A 557 41.49 67.61 -94.96
C ASN A 557 41.96 66.14 -94.78
N ILE A 558 42.23 65.30 -95.78
CA ILE A 558 42.90 65.50 -97.08
C ILE A 558 42.40 64.46 -98.09
N ASN A 559 42.35 64.90 -99.36
CA ASN A 559 42.15 64.11 -100.57
C ASN A 559 42.94 62.78 -100.61
N GLY A 560 42.19 61.67 -100.66
CA GLY A 560 42.51 60.58 -101.59
C GLY A 560 43.53 59.53 -101.18
N MET A 561 43.77 59.27 -99.88
CA MET A 561 44.50 58.07 -99.45
C MET A 561 43.72 57.30 -98.36
N ASP A 562 43.49 56.02 -98.63
CA ASP A 562 42.72 55.08 -97.79
C ASP A 562 43.47 54.73 -96.50
N LEU A 563 42.85 55.09 -95.36
CA LEU A 563 43.34 54.94 -93.99
C LEU A 563 43.47 53.49 -93.52
N ASN A 564 42.99 52.50 -94.28
CA ASN A 564 43.16 51.08 -93.94
C ASN A 564 44.61 50.57 -94.02
N THR A 565 45.54 51.36 -94.55
CA THR A 565 46.96 50.98 -94.70
C THR A 565 47.84 51.47 -93.53
N ILE A 566 47.36 52.37 -92.66
CA ILE A 566 48.17 53.00 -91.59
C ILE A 566 47.94 52.35 -90.21
N LEU A 567 46.90 51.54 -90.03
CA LEU A 567 46.61 50.86 -88.76
C LEU A 567 47.27 49.48 -88.60
N LYS A 568 48.19 49.09 -89.50
CA LYS A 568 48.82 47.76 -89.48
C LYS A 568 50.19 47.66 -88.80
N GLU A 569 50.82 48.76 -88.37
CA GLU A 569 52.12 48.69 -87.69
C GLU A 569 52.16 49.62 -86.48
N GLY A 570 51.89 49.05 -85.30
CA GLY A 570 51.89 49.75 -84.02
C GLY A 570 51.57 48.81 -82.87
N THR A 571 52.47 47.86 -82.62
CA THR A 571 52.52 46.98 -81.43
C THR A 571 52.43 47.76 -80.11
N TYR A 572 51.54 47.38 -79.19
CA TYR A 572 51.87 47.21 -77.77
C TYR A 572 50.88 46.25 -77.07
N TYR A 573 51.47 45.26 -76.41
CA TYR A 573 50.85 44.31 -75.48
C TYR A 573 50.22 45.02 -74.27
N ALA A 574 49.09 44.51 -73.78
CA ALA A 574 48.90 44.25 -72.36
C ALA A 574 47.77 43.24 -72.14
N PHE A 575 48.12 42.17 -71.42
CA PHE A 575 47.25 41.17 -70.83
C PHE A 575 46.15 41.80 -69.96
N TRP A 576 44.97 41.18 -69.93
CA TRP A 576 44.26 40.71 -68.72
C TRP A 576 42.85 40.22 -69.12
N LYS A 577 42.64 38.90 -69.05
CA LYS A 577 41.34 38.26 -68.86
C LYS A 577 41.54 36.91 -68.17
N ASN A 578 41.37 36.92 -66.86
CA ASN A 578 40.59 35.93 -66.11
C ASN A 578 39.70 36.73 -65.17
#